data_AF-A0AAD8BZN0-F1
#
_entry.id   AF-A0AAD8BZN0-F1
#
_cell.length_a   1.000
_cell.length_b   1.000
_cell.length_c   1.000
_cell.angle_alpha   90.00
_cell.angle_beta   90.00
_cell.angle_gamma   90.00
#
_symmetry.space_group_name_H-M   'P 1'
#
loop_
_entity.id
_entity.type
_entity.pdbx_description
1 polymer ?
#
loop_
_entity_poly.entity_id
_entity_poly.type
_entity_poly.pdbx_seq_one_letter_code
_entity_poly.pdbx_strand_id
1 'polypeptide(L)'
;LLTMEVMLAEMIDLPEDCSGGQAELDPSQLAISQANVSFIANDVKKECNLILKLKSPETTDQEMALVIAKELELLSIAAQHQTIYSSIQQDTELLVCAINLLRSINDIGKSGDNVFSREEKASGVDSIDPHHPVYGLKKDLIRLIANMAYKHRANQDLVRSLDGIPLLLDLTMIDCHNPFITQWVVLAIRNLVENNRENRDVLSGMSLQGMAGHIAALREAGIHTELRGGKIVVKPVDG
;
A
#
# COMPACT_ATOMS: atom_id res chain seq x y z
N LEU A 1 -7.89 6.84 19.68
CA LEU A 1 -6.86 5.79 19.59
C LEU A 1 -7.36 4.47 20.18
N LEU A 2 -7.58 4.32 21.49
CA LEU A 2 -8.08 3.07 22.09
C LEU A 2 -9.34 2.52 21.41
N THR A 3 -10.31 3.37 21.10
CA THR A 3 -11.53 2.97 20.38
C THR A 3 -11.24 2.42 18.98
N MET A 4 -10.26 2.97 18.27
CA MET A 4 -9.87 2.49 16.94
C MET A 4 -9.14 1.16 17.03
N GLU A 5 -8.31 0.95 18.06
CA GLU A 5 -7.64 -0.33 18.29
C GLU A 5 -8.63 -1.46 18.58
N VAL A 6 -9.67 -1.17 19.37
CA VAL A 6 -10.78 -2.12 19.61
C VAL A 6 -11.50 -2.44 18.30
N MET A 7 -11.85 -1.41 17.50
CA MET A 7 -12.48 -1.63 16.19
C MET A 7 -11.59 -2.46 15.25
N LEU A 8 -10.28 -2.19 15.22
CA LEU A 8 -9.33 -2.95 14.40
C LEU A 8 -9.30 -4.43 14.80
N ALA A 9 -9.27 -4.73 16.10
CA ALA A 9 -9.29 -6.09 16.61
C ALA A 9 -10.59 -6.82 16.21
N GLU A 10 -11.74 -6.18 16.43
CA GLU A 10 -13.05 -6.76 16.07
C GLU A 10 -13.18 -7.01 14.56
N MET A 11 -12.62 -6.13 13.72
CA MET A 11 -12.67 -6.27 12.26
C MET A 11 -11.77 -7.36 11.70
N ILE A 12 -10.66 -7.68 12.38
CA ILE A 12 -9.77 -8.78 12.02
C ILE A 12 -10.47 -10.13 12.28
N ASP A 13 -11.32 -10.19 13.30
CA ASP A 13 -12.04 -11.41 13.68
C ASP A 13 -13.35 -11.64 12.88
N LEU A 14 -13.71 -10.72 11.98
CA LEU A 14 -14.87 -10.89 11.10
C LEU A 14 -14.63 -12.04 10.12
N PRO A 15 -15.64 -12.92 9.90
CA PRO A 15 -15.51 -14.04 8.97
C PRO A 15 -15.21 -13.53 7.56
N GLU A 16 -14.25 -14.15 6.89
CA GLU A 16 -13.95 -13.84 5.49
C GLU A 16 -15.18 -14.12 4.62
N ASP A 17 -15.40 -13.28 3.59
CA ASP A 17 -16.45 -13.43 2.58
C ASP A 17 -16.30 -14.74 1.80
N CYS A 18 -16.71 -15.85 2.41
CA CYS A 18 -16.82 -17.15 1.77
C CYS A 18 -18.02 -17.09 0.82
N SER A 19 -17.75 -17.19 -0.48
CA SER A 19 -18.78 -17.24 -1.51
C SER A 19 -19.67 -18.49 -1.33
N GLY A 20 -20.73 -18.37 -0.53
CA GLY A 20 -21.65 -19.48 -0.27
C GLY A 20 -22.52 -19.29 0.96
N GLY A 21 -23.47 -18.36 0.92
CA GLY A 21 -24.53 -18.20 1.93
C GLY A 21 -24.62 -16.77 2.46
N GLN A 22 -25.56 -16.00 1.92
CA GLN A 22 -25.90 -14.68 2.45
C GLN A 22 -26.69 -14.87 3.75
N ALA A 23 -26.01 -14.80 4.89
CA ALA A 23 -26.66 -14.36 6.12
C ALA A 23 -26.55 -12.83 6.14
N GLU A 24 -27.68 -12.12 6.07
CA GLU A 24 -27.71 -10.69 6.39
C GLU A 24 -27.18 -10.51 7.82
N LEU A 25 -25.98 -9.94 7.93
CA LEU A 25 -25.41 -9.57 9.24
C LEU A 25 -26.26 -8.44 9.83
N ASP A 26 -26.72 -8.64 11.06
CA ASP A 26 -27.45 -7.62 11.81
C ASP A 26 -26.56 -6.37 11.97
N PRO A 27 -27.01 -5.16 11.55
CA PRO A 27 -26.27 -3.92 11.75
C PRO A 27 -25.84 -3.65 13.19
N SER A 28 -26.51 -4.26 14.19
CA SER A 28 -26.14 -4.17 15.60
C SER A 28 -24.92 -4.99 16.00
N GLN A 29 -24.45 -5.90 15.14
CA GLN A 29 -23.29 -6.77 15.34
C GLN A 29 -22.04 -6.31 14.59
N LEU A 30 -22.12 -5.17 13.89
CA LEU A 30 -20.97 -4.62 13.18
C LEU A 30 -19.96 -4.01 14.15
N ALA A 31 -18.69 -4.39 13.98
CA ALA A 31 -17.55 -3.75 14.66
C ALA A 31 -17.54 -2.22 14.44
N ILE A 32 -17.91 -1.78 13.24
CA ILE A 32 -18.09 -0.36 12.92
C ILE A 32 -19.34 -0.15 12.06
N SER A 33 -20.14 0.86 12.39
CA SER A 33 -21.33 1.18 11.61
C SER A 33 -20.96 1.74 10.23
N GLN A 34 -21.84 1.55 9.25
CA GLN A 34 -21.64 2.11 7.91
C GLN A 34 -21.54 3.65 7.88
N ALA A 35 -22.25 4.32 8.79
CA ALA A 35 -22.16 5.77 8.94
C ALA A 35 -20.77 6.20 9.42
N ASN A 36 -20.18 5.44 10.36
CA ASN A 36 -18.84 5.72 10.87
C ASN A 36 -17.77 5.43 9.82
N VAL A 37 -17.88 4.33 9.06
CA VAL A 37 -16.98 4.06 7.93
C VAL A 37 -17.02 5.20 6.91
N SER A 38 -18.22 5.67 6.56
CA SER A 38 -18.39 6.79 5.63
C SER A 38 -17.82 8.10 6.19
N PHE A 39 -17.96 8.34 7.50
CA PHE A 39 -17.36 9.48 8.17
C PHE A 39 -15.83 9.43 8.08
N ILE A 40 -15.23 8.28 8.42
CA ILE A 40 -13.78 8.06 8.39
C ILE A 40 -13.23 8.22 6.96
N ALA A 41 -13.89 7.63 5.95
CA ALA A 41 -13.50 7.82 4.56
C ALA A 41 -13.49 9.30 4.15
N ASN A 42 -14.46 10.08 4.62
CA ASN A 42 -14.51 11.52 4.36
C ASN A 42 -13.46 12.31 5.13
N ASP A 43 -13.09 11.90 6.35
CA ASP A 43 -12.04 12.54 7.13
C ASP A 43 -10.67 12.34 6.47
N VAL A 44 -10.35 11.09 6.13
CA VAL A 44 -9.13 10.73 5.36
C VAL A 44 -9.03 11.54 4.07
N LYS A 45 -10.11 11.65 3.28
CA LYS A 45 -10.09 12.43 2.03
C LYS A 45 -9.75 13.91 2.24
N LYS A 46 -10.10 14.49 3.39
CA LYS A 46 -9.82 15.89 3.72
C LYS A 46 -8.43 16.09 4.31
N GLU A 47 -8.03 15.21 5.22
CA GLU A 47 -6.91 15.44 6.13
C GLU A 47 -5.68 14.56 5.83
N CYS A 48 -5.72 13.65 4.86
CA CYS A 48 -4.59 12.78 4.48
C CYS A 48 -3.26 13.51 4.25
N ASN A 49 -3.29 14.76 3.79
CA ASN A 49 -2.09 15.56 3.56
C ASN A 49 -1.34 15.93 4.85
N LEU A 50 -1.98 15.85 6.03
CA LEU A 50 -1.31 16.04 7.32
C LEU A 50 -0.18 15.02 7.51
N ILE A 51 -0.34 13.81 6.98
CA ILE A 51 0.72 12.80 7.01
C ILE A 51 1.99 13.33 6.35
N LEU A 52 1.90 14.01 5.22
CA LEU A 52 3.07 14.48 4.46
C LEU A 52 3.94 15.48 5.25
N LYS A 53 3.38 16.11 6.29
CA LYS A 53 4.12 17.00 7.19
C LYS A 53 5.10 16.25 8.10
N LEU A 54 4.93 14.94 8.29
CA LEU A 54 5.83 14.10 9.10
C LEU A 54 7.26 14.01 8.55
N LYS A 55 7.50 14.42 7.29
CA LYS A 55 8.86 14.52 6.75
C LYS A 55 9.77 15.47 7.55
N SER A 56 9.18 16.41 8.30
CA SER A 56 9.89 17.37 9.13
C SER A 56 9.77 16.95 10.60
N PRO A 57 10.90 16.77 11.33
CA PRO A 57 10.89 16.30 12.71
C PRO A 57 10.26 17.29 13.71
N GLU A 58 10.12 18.56 13.36
CA GLU A 58 9.55 19.62 14.22
C GLU A 58 8.02 19.74 14.14
N THR A 59 7.34 18.84 13.44
CA THR A 59 5.89 18.94 13.24
C THR A 59 5.10 18.72 14.54
N THR A 60 4.17 19.63 14.83
CA THR A 60 3.21 19.50 15.94
C THR A 60 2.04 18.58 15.59
N ASP A 61 1.90 18.19 14.33
CA ASP A 61 0.74 17.46 13.81
C ASP A 61 0.86 15.94 13.96
N GLN A 62 1.79 15.43 14.79
CA GLN A 62 2.02 13.99 14.94
C GLN A 62 0.78 13.24 15.44
N GLU A 63 0.04 13.80 16.40
CA GLU A 63 -1.17 13.17 16.93
C GLU A 63 -2.28 13.08 15.87
N MET A 64 -2.49 14.15 15.12
CA MET A 64 -3.48 14.16 14.03
C MET A 64 -3.08 13.22 12.90
N ALA A 65 -1.80 13.21 12.51
CA ALA A 65 -1.29 12.27 11.53
C ALA A 65 -1.43 10.81 11.99
N LEU A 66 -1.28 10.54 13.30
CA LEU A 66 -1.53 9.22 13.88
C LEU A 66 -3.00 8.81 13.73
N VAL A 67 -3.94 9.72 14.01
CA VAL A 67 -5.38 9.47 13.81
C VAL A 67 -5.66 9.09 12.36
N ILE A 68 -5.18 9.89 11.40
CA ILE A 68 -5.39 9.62 9.97
C ILE A 68 -4.74 8.31 9.52
N ALA A 69 -3.55 7.99 10.03
CA ALA A 69 -2.89 6.71 9.75
C ALA A 69 -3.72 5.51 10.27
N LYS A 70 -4.29 5.62 11.47
CA LYS A 70 -5.18 4.59 12.03
C LYS A 70 -6.51 4.48 11.29
N GLU A 71 -7.03 5.59 10.77
CA GLU A 71 -8.22 5.60 9.93
C GLU A 71 -7.98 4.88 8.60
N LEU A 72 -6.84 5.13 7.96
CA LEU A 72 -6.41 4.42 6.76
C LEU A 72 -6.21 2.92 7.02
N GLU A 73 -5.59 2.55 8.14
CA GLU A 73 -5.45 1.16 8.57
C GLU A 73 -6.84 0.50 8.67
N LEU A 74 -7.78 1.15 9.35
CA LEU A 74 -9.15 0.65 9.52
C LEU A 74 -9.90 0.51 8.21
N LEU A 75 -9.85 1.54 7.34
CA LEU A 75 -10.48 1.48 6.00
C LEU A 75 -9.90 0.34 5.15
N SER A 76 -8.59 0.10 5.25
CA SER A 76 -7.92 -0.96 4.48
C SER A 76 -8.36 -2.37 4.91
N ILE A 77 -8.67 -2.57 6.19
CA ILE A 77 -9.28 -3.81 6.72
C ILE A 77 -10.76 -3.88 6.32
N ALA A 78 -11.50 -2.78 6.49
CA ALA A 78 -12.91 -2.70 6.15
C ALA A 78 -13.18 -3.04 4.68
N ALA A 79 -12.31 -2.58 3.78
CA ALA A 79 -12.40 -2.85 2.35
C ALA A 79 -12.30 -4.35 1.98
N GLN A 80 -11.76 -5.20 2.86
CA GLN A 80 -11.70 -6.65 2.66
C GLN A 80 -13.09 -7.29 2.74
N HIS A 81 -13.98 -6.73 3.57
CA HIS A 81 -15.31 -7.26 3.84
C HIS A 81 -16.35 -6.58 2.96
N GLN A 82 -16.38 -6.95 1.68
CA GLN A 82 -17.17 -6.26 0.65
C GLN A 82 -18.67 -6.43 0.83
N THR A 83 -19.12 -7.54 1.43
CA THR A 83 -20.54 -7.74 1.76
C THR A 83 -21.01 -6.76 2.85
N ILE A 84 -20.13 -6.46 3.80
CA ILE A 84 -20.42 -5.59 4.94
C ILE A 84 -20.23 -4.11 4.57
N TYR A 85 -19.08 -3.78 4.00
CA TYR A 85 -18.63 -2.40 3.72
C TYR A 85 -18.53 -2.10 2.22
N SER A 86 -19.55 -2.48 1.45
CA SER A 86 -19.62 -2.28 -0.01
C SER A 86 -19.44 -0.82 -0.44
N SER A 87 -19.84 0.13 0.40
CA SER A 87 -19.70 1.57 0.22
C SER A 87 -18.25 1.99 -0.03
N ILE A 88 -17.27 1.34 0.62
CA ILE A 88 -15.85 1.66 0.47
C ILE A 88 -15.45 1.44 -0.98
N GLN A 89 -15.75 0.27 -1.55
CA GLN A 89 -15.38 -0.06 -2.94
C GLN A 89 -15.99 0.91 -3.97
N GLN A 90 -17.14 1.51 -3.65
CA GLN A 90 -17.81 2.50 -4.52
C GLN A 90 -17.27 3.93 -4.36
N ASP A 91 -16.49 4.22 -3.32
CA ASP A 91 -15.92 5.56 -3.09
C ASP A 91 -14.68 5.79 -3.97
N THR A 92 -14.92 6.21 -5.21
CA THR A 92 -13.85 6.52 -6.18
C THR A 92 -12.92 7.64 -5.71
N GLU A 93 -13.42 8.61 -4.95
CA GLU A 93 -12.58 9.69 -4.41
C GLU A 93 -11.61 9.17 -3.36
N LEU A 94 -12.03 8.20 -2.55
CA LEU A 94 -11.16 7.53 -1.59
C LEU A 94 -10.04 6.76 -2.29
N LEU A 95 -10.36 6.08 -3.40
CA LEU A 95 -9.35 5.38 -4.21
C LEU A 95 -8.32 6.35 -4.79
N VAL A 96 -8.78 7.47 -5.37
CA VAL A 96 -7.91 8.54 -5.87
C VAL A 96 -7.03 9.11 -4.75
N CYS A 97 -7.62 9.36 -3.59
CA CYS A 97 -6.92 9.84 -2.39
C CYS A 97 -5.81 8.87 -1.97
N ALA A 98 -6.10 7.57 -1.87
CA ALA A 98 -5.14 6.55 -1.49
C ALA A 98 -3.96 6.45 -2.49
N ILE A 99 -4.24 6.49 -3.80
CA ILE A 99 -3.20 6.43 -4.84
C ILE A 99 -2.30 7.67 -4.78
N ASN A 100 -2.89 8.86 -4.65
CA ASN A 100 -2.14 10.12 -4.62
C ASN A 100 -1.31 10.26 -3.34
N LEU A 101 -1.84 9.83 -2.20
CA LEU A 101 -1.09 9.82 -0.94
C LEU A 101 0.08 8.82 -1.04
N LEU A 102 -0.15 7.60 -1.54
CA LEU A 102 0.89 6.59 -1.73
C LEU A 102 2.00 7.11 -2.64
N ARG A 103 1.64 7.76 -3.74
CA ARG A 103 2.58 8.39 -4.67
C ARG A 103 3.43 9.44 -3.96
N SER A 104 2.78 10.37 -3.26
CA SER A 104 3.45 11.47 -2.55
C SER A 104 4.43 10.95 -1.50
N ILE A 105 4.02 9.96 -0.70
CA ILE A 105 4.87 9.32 0.31
C ILE A 105 6.06 8.61 -0.34
N ASN A 106 5.83 7.89 -1.43
CA ASN A 106 6.90 7.18 -2.15
C ASN A 106 7.92 8.16 -2.75
N ASP A 107 7.45 9.25 -3.37
CA ASP A 107 8.31 10.26 -3.99
C ASP A 107 9.12 11.02 -2.94
N ILE A 108 8.52 11.36 -1.79
CA ILE A 108 9.25 11.95 -0.66
C ILE A 108 10.28 10.97 -0.11
N GLY A 109 9.93 9.70 0.05
CA GLY A 109 10.86 8.65 0.51
C GLY A 109 12.03 8.40 -0.43
N LYS A 110 11.92 8.76 -1.72
CA LYS A 110 13.02 8.72 -2.70
C LYS A 110 13.88 9.99 -2.70
N SER A 111 13.42 11.08 -2.09
CA SER A 111 14.03 12.42 -2.20
C SER A 111 15.12 12.72 -1.16
N GLY A 112 15.61 11.70 -0.44
CA GLY A 112 16.63 11.82 0.60
C GLY A 112 16.26 11.01 1.83
N ASP A 113 17.11 11.06 2.86
CA ASP A 113 16.84 10.37 4.12
C ASP A 113 15.80 11.14 4.95
N ASN A 114 14.70 10.46 5.27
CA ASN A 114 13.53 10.99 5.97
C ASN A 114 12.62 9.84 6.43
N VAL A 115 11.59 10.17 7.21
CA VAL A 115 10.69 9.18 7.83
C VAL A 115 9.95 8.26 6.84
N PHE A 116 9.79 8.65 5.58
CA PHE A 116 9.15 7.83 4.53
C PHE A 116 10.13 6.96 3.74
N SER A 117 11.43 7.07 4.02
CA SER A 117 12.46 6.28 3.36
C SER A 117 12.29 4.80 3.66
N ARG A 118 12.65 3.98 2.66
CA ARG A 118 12.65 2.51 2.81
C ARG A 118 13.78 2.11 3.74
N GLU A 119 13.51 1.19 4.66
CA GLU A 119 14.56 0.54 5.47
C GLU A 119 14.63 -0.96 5.15
N GLU A 120 15.82 -1.45 4.81
CA GLU A 120 16.04 -2.85 4.41
C GLU A 120 16.47 -3.74 5.59
N LYS A 121 16.97 -3.14 6.69
CA LYS A 121 17.51 -3.86 7.85
C LYS A 121 16.56 -3.73 9.04
N ALA A 122 16.11 -4.87 9.55
CA ALA A 122 15.26 -4.93 10.75
C ALA A 122 16.02 -4.63 12.07
N SER A 123 17.35 -4.59 12.06
CA SER A 123 18.21 -4.51 13.25
C SER A 123 18.91 -3.15 13.43
N GLY A 124 18.44 -2.09 12.77
CA GLY A 124 19.00 -0.75 12.93
C GLY A 124 18.60 -0.11 14.27
N VAL A 125 19.46 0.76 14.80
CA VAL A 125 19.11 1.69 15.90
C VAL A 125 18.00 2.67 15.47
N ASP A 126 17.75 2.75 14.15
CA ASP A 126 16.81 3.65 13.49
C ASP A 126 15.44 3.01 13.16
N SER A 127 15.12 1.84 13.75
CA SER A 127 13.79 1.23 13.54
C SER A 127 12.69 2.17 14.07
N ILE A 128 11.81 2.61 13.19
CA ILE A 128 10.64 3.42 13.56
C ILE A 128 9.78 2.65 14.58
N ASP A 129 9.32 3.35 15.63
CA ASP A 129 8.37 2.82 16.61
C ASP A 129 7.14 2.22 15.90
N PRO A 130 6.71 0.98 16.19
CA PRO A 130 5.49 0.40 15.64
C PRO A 130 4.22 1.24 15.85
N HIS A 131 4.21 2.15 16.84
CA HIS A 131 3.13 3.10 17.10
C HIS A 131 3.26 4.41 16.32
N HIS A 132 4.37 4.63 15.60
CA HIS A 132 4.56 5.81 14.78
C HIS A 132 3.60 5.81 13.57
N PRO A 133 3.04 6.97 13.16
CA PRO A 133 2.04 7.04 12.09
C PRO A 133 2.47 6.48 10.73
N VAL A 134 3.77 6.45 10.47
CA VAL A 134 4.33 5.98 9.18
C VAL A 134 4.55 4.46 9.16
N TYR A 135 4.61 3.82 10.32
CA TYR A 135 4.79 2.38 10.39
C TYR A 135 3.57 1.67 9.80
N GLY A 136 3.79 0.85 8.77
CA GLY A 136 2.75 0.13 8.03
C GLY A 136 1.97 0.97 7.03
N LEU A 137 2.20 2.29 6.93
CA LEU A 137 1.34 3.18 6.17
C LEU A 137 1.30 2.88 4.65
N LYS A 138 2.45 2.62 4.02
CA LYS A 138 2.48 2.25 2.58
C LYS A 138 1.75 0.93 2.38
N LYS A 139 1.99 -0.04 3.26
CA LYS A 139 1.29 -1.33 3.28
C LYS A 139 -0.23 -1.14 3.33
N ASP A 140 -0.72 -0.28 4.23
CA ASP A 140 -2.16 -0.06 4.40
C ASP A 140 -2.81 0.63 3.21
N LEU A 141 -2.13 1.60 2.60
CA LEU A 141 -2.57 2.21 1.35
C LEU A 141 -2.64 1.19 0.21
N ILE A 142 -1.63 0.33 0.07
CA ILE A 142 -1.61 -0.73 -0.95
C ILE A 142 -2.72 -1.75 -0.69
N ARG A 143 -2.94 -2.14 0.56
CA ARG A 143 -4.04 -3.03 0.97
C ARG A 143 -5.40 -2.44 0.62
N LEU A 144 -5.63 -1.16 0.91
CA LEU A 144 -6.86 -0.46 0.55
C LEU A 144 -7.07 -0.48 -0.97
N ILE A 145 -6.06 -0.08 -1.75
CA ILE A 145 -6.11 -0.11 -3.22
C ILE A 145 -6.41 -1.52 -3.76
N ALA A 146 -5.74 -2.54 -3.22
CA ALA A 146 -5.91 -3.94 -3.62
C ALA A 146 -7.36 -4.41 -3.40
N ASN A 147 -7.91 -4.13 -2.21
CA ASN A 147 -9.25 -4.55 -1.82
C ASN A 147 -10.32 -3.80 -2.61
N MET A 148 -10.14 -2.50 -2.84
CA MET A 148 -11.04 -1.70 -3.67
C MET A 148 -11.02 -2.11 -5.15
N ALA A 149 -9.90 -2.65 -5.66
CA ALA A 149 -9.79 -3.13 -7.03
C ALA A 149 -10.30 -4.57 -7.23
N TYR A 150 -10.49 -5.35 -6.16
CA TYR A 150 -10.85 -6.76 -6.25
C TYR A 150 -12.20 -6.95 -6.95
N LYS A 151 -12.18 -7.61 -8.11
CA LYS A 151 -13.35 -7.87 -8.98
C LYS A 151 -14.16 -6.62 -9.36
N HIS A 152 -13.55 -5.43 -9.30
CA HIS A 152 -14.24 -4.17 -9.59
C HIS A 152 -13.63 -3.44 -10.79
N ARG A 153 -14.21 -3.70 -11.98
CA ARG A 153 -13.64 -3.25 -13.27
C ARG A 153 -13.36 -1.74 -13.34
N ALA A 154 -14.30 -0.92 -12.86
CA ALA A 154 -14.12 0.54 -12.87
C ALA A 154 -12.95 0.99 -12.00
N ASN A 155 -12.70 0.33 -10.86
CA ASN A 155 -11.58 0.66 -9.98
C ASN A 155 -10.26 0.16 -10.55
N GLN A 156 -10.25 -1.02 -11.17
CA GLN A 156 -9.09 -1.52 -11.91
C GLN A 156 -8.66 -0.54 -13.02
N ASP A 157 -9.61 -0.03 -13.79
CA ASP A 157 -9.34 0.93 -14.87
C ASP A 157 -8.94 2.30 -14.32
N LEU A 158 -9.55 2.75 -13.22
CA LEU A 158 -9.17 4.00 -12.55
C LEU A 158 -7.73 3.95 -12.04
N VAL A 159 -7.34 2.87 -11.36
CA VAL A 159 -5.95 2.68 -10.89
C VAL A 159 -4.97 2.71 -12.06
N ARG A 160 -5.29 2.08 -13.19
CA ARG A 160 -4.45 2.16 -14.41
C ARG A 160 -4.37 3.60 -14.94
N SER A 161 -5.50 4.32 -15.02
CA SER A 161 -5.55 5.69 -15.55
C SER A 161 -4.75 6.70 -14.74
N LEU A 162 -4.50 6.39 -13.46
CA LEU A 162 -3.72 7.21 -12.53
C LEU A 162 -2.26 6.76 -12.40
N ASP A 163 -1.76 5.94 -13.33
CA ASP A 163 -0.42 5.33 -13.27
C ASP A 163 -0.15 4.60 -11.93
N GLY A 164 -1.20 3.97 -11.39
CA GLY A 164 -1.12 3.22 -10.13
C GLY A 164 -0.42 1.88 -10.27
N ILE A 165 -0.50 1.22 -11.44
CA ILE A 165 0.20 -0.06 -11.69
C ILE A 165 1.72 0.11 -11.59
N PRO A 166 2.38 1.05 -12.31
CA PRO A 166 3.81 1.30 -12.14
C PRO A 166 4.18 1.72 -10.72
N LEU A 167 3.37 2.58 -10.08
CA LEU A 167 3.60 3.01 -8.69
C LEU A 167 3.65 1.82 -7.72
N LEU A 168 2.74 0.87 -7.85
CA LEU A 168 2.71 -0.33 -7.01
C LEU A 168 3.95 -1.20 -7.23
N LEU A 169 4.40 -1.33 -8.48
CA LEU A 169 5.57 -2.14 -8.83
C LEU A 169 6.88 -1.54 -8.30
N ASP A 170 6.96 -0.21 -8.14
CA ASP A 170 8.10 0.44 -7.47
C ASP A 170 8.25 0.04 -5.99
N LEU A 171 7.18 -0.48 -5.39
CA LEU A 171 7.09 -0.79 -3.95
C LEU A 171 7.28 -2.29 -3.66
N THR A 172 7.83 -3.07 -4.59
CA THR A 172 8.08 -4.51 -4.40
C THR A 172 9.27 -4.83 -3.51
N MET A 173 10.12 -3.84 -3.22
CA MET A 173 11.32 -4.02 -2.41
C MET A 173 10.97 -4.13 -0.92
N ILE A 174 11.75 -4.93 -0.18
CA ILE A 174 11.57 -5.11 1.27
C ILE A 174 11.69 -3.75 1.97
N ASP A 175 10.73 -3.46 2.84
CA ASP A 175 10.70 -2.26 3.67
C ASP A 175 10.28 -2.66 5.09
N CYS A 176 11.17 -2.60 6.07
CA CYS A 176 10.89 -3.04 7.44
C CYS A 176 9.90 -2.09 8.15
N HIS A 177 9.81 -0.83 7.72
CA HIS A 177 8.77 0.09 8.17
C HIS A 177 7.40 -0.30 7.64
N ASN A 178 7.32 -1.14 6.59
CA ASN A 178 6.09 -1.58 5.97
C ASN A 178 6.04 -3.11 5.88
N PRO A 179 5.73 -3.80 6.99
CA PRO A 179 5.71 -5.26 7.03
C PRO A 179 4.84 -5.85 5.91
N PHE A 180 5.36 -6.88 5.23
CA PHE A 180 4.66 -7.56 4.13
C PHE A 180 4.30 -6.68 2.92
N ILE A 181 4.96 -5.53 2.72
CA ILE A 181 4.68 -4.64 1.57
C ILE A 181 4.70 -5.38 0.24
N THR A 182 5.67 -6.28 0.02
CA THR A 182 5.78 -7.07 -1.20
C THR A 182 4.57 -7.97 -1.43
N GLN A 183 4.04 -8.63 -0.39
CA GLN A 183 2.86 -9.50 -0.49
C GLN A 183 1.62 -8.68 -0.86
N TRP A 184 1.45 -7.51 -0.26
CA TRP A 184 0.34 -6.61 -0.58
C TRP A 184 0.43 -6.06 -2.01
N VAL A 185 1.64 -5.73 -2.49
CA VAL A 185 1.84 -5.36 -3.89
C VAL A 185 1.47 -6.51 -4.83
N VAL A 186 1.90 -7.74 -4.54
CA VAL A 186 1.55 -8.92 -5.35
C VAL A 186 0.03 -9.11 -5.41
N LEU A 187 -0.66 -8.97 -4.29
CA LEU A 187 -2.12 -9.05 -4.24
C LEU A 187 -2.79 -7.92 -5.03
N ALA A 188 -2.31 -6.67 -4.88
CA ALA A 188 -2.82 -5.53 -5.62
C ALA A 188 -2.71 -5.75 -7.13
N ILE A 189 -1.52 -6.17 -7.61
CA ILE A 189 -1.30 -6.45 -9.03
C ILE A 189 -2.19 -7.60 -9.52
N ARG A 190 -2.30 -8.70 -8.76
CA ARG A 190 -3.23 -9.80 -9.08
C ARG A 190 -4.65 -9.29 -9.27
N ASN A 191 -5.16 -8.48 -8.33
CA ASN A 191 -6.51 -7.94 -8.37
C ASN A 191 -6.73 -6.99 -9.55
N LEU A 192 -5.71 -6.19 -9.89
CA LEU A 192 -5.77 -5.24 -11.00
C LEU A 192 -5.79 -5.90 -12.38
N VAL A 193 -5.16 -7.07 -12.53
CA VAL A 193 -5.07 -7.77 -13.82
C VAL A 193 -6.06 -8.93 -13.96
N GLU A 194 -6.78 -9.28 -12.88
CA GLU A 194 -7.83 -10.28 -12.90
C GLU A 194 -8.96 -9.83 -13.84
N ASN A 195 -9.20 -10.61 -14.90
CA ASN A 195 -10.18 -10.33 -15.94
C ASN A 195 -10.07 -8.92 -16.58
N ASN A 196 -8.86 -8.33 -16.58
CA ASN A 196 -8.59 -7.04 -17.19
C ASN A 196 -7.36 -7.09 -18.11
N ARG A 197 -7.61 -7.17 -19.43
CA ARG A 197 -6.56 -7.29 -20.44
C ARG A 197 -5.77 -5.99 -20.57
N GLU A 198 -6.44 -4.85 -20.54
CA GLU A 198 -5.83 -3.53 -20.66
C GLU A 198 -4.83 -3.28 -19.53
N ASN A 199 -5.13 -3.75 -18.32
CA ASN A 199 -4.19 -3.72 -17.20
C ASN A 199 -3.04 -4.72 -17.35
N ARG A 200 -3.27 -5.92 -17.93
CA ARG A 200 -2.19 -6.86 -18.28
C ARG A 200 -1.26 -6.29 -19.33
N ASP A 201 -1.81 -5.57 -20.30
CA ASP A 201 -1.05 -4.99 -21.40
C ASP A 201 -0.06 -3.94 -20.87
N VAL A 202 -0.41 -3.18 -19.81
CA VAL A 202 0.53 -2.31 -19.10
C VAL A 202 1.75 -3.10 -18.62
N LEU A 203 1.55 -4.24 -17.95
CA LEU A 203 2.67 -5.09 -17.49
C LEU A 203 3.50 -5.64 -18.65
N SER A 204 2.86 -6.03 -19.74
CA SER A 204 3.56 -6.56 -20.93
C SER A 204 4.41 -5.50 -21.63
N GLY A 205 4.01 -4.24 -21.53
CA GLY A 205 4.75 -3.09 -22.05
C GLY A 205 5.91 -2.65 -21.16
N MET A 206 6.00 -3.16 -19.92
CA MET A 206 7.10 -2.84 -19.03
C MET A 206 8.36 -3.60 -19.47
N SER A 207 9.39 -2.84 -19.80
CA SER A 207 10.73 -3.36 -20.09
C SER A 207 11.61 -3.29 -18.84
N LEU A 208 12.56 -4.21 -18.73
CA LEU A 208 13.55 -4.18 -17.66
C LEU A 208 14.38 -2.88 -17.76
N GLN A 209 14.21 -1.96 -16.81
CA GLN A 209 14.91 -0.67 -16.78
C GLN A 209 16.37 -0.77 -16.26
N GLY A 210 17.00 -1.95 -16.39
CA GLY A 210 18.35 -2.23 -15.91
C GLY A 210 18.40 -2.82 -14.50
N MET A 211 19.61 -3.00 -13.95
CA MET A 211 19.81 -3.51 -12.60
C MET A 211 19.92 -2.36 -11.61
N ALA A 212 18.89 -2.16 -10.79
CA ALA A 212 18.93 -1.16 -9.73
C ALA A 212 19.94 -1.57 -8.63
N GLY A 213 20.79 -0.62 -8.21
CA GLY A 213 21.56 -0.63 -6.96
C GLY A 213 22.73 -1.60 -6.83
N HIS A 214 22.59 -2.85 -7.26
CA HIS A 214 23.57 -3.90 -6.98
C HIS A 214 24.76 -3.93 -7.95
N ILE A 215 24.77 -3.13 -9.03
CA ILE A 215 25.91 -3.09 -9.96
C ILE A 215 27.20 -2.70 -9.25
N ALA A 216 27.14 -1.72 -8.33
CA ALA A 216 28.31 -1.28 -7.58
C ALA A 216 28.81 -2.37 -6.61
N ALA A 217 27.91 -2.91 -5.79
CA ALA A 217 28.25 -3.97 -4.83
C ALA A 217 28.72 -5.27 -5.52
N LEU A 218 28.10 -5.66 -6.65
CA LEU A 218 28.52 -6.82 -7.44
C LEU A 218 29.90 -6.57 -8.09
N ARG A 219 30.16 -5.36 -8.59
CA ARG A 219 31.47 -4.99 -9.13
C ARG A 219 32.55 -5.00 -8.07
N GLU A 220 32.27 -4.47 -6.88
CA GLU A 220 33.17 -4.57 -5.72
C GLU A 220 33.44 -6.02 -5.31
N ALA A 221 32.45 -6.90 -5.45
CA ALA A 221 32.58 -8.34 -5.23
C ALA A 221 33.26 -9.09 -6.41
N GLY A 222 33.81 -8.41 -7.42
CA GLY A 222 34.47 -9.03 -8.56
C GLY A 222 33.52 -9.73 -9.54
N ILE A 223 32.25 -9.34 -9.55
CA ILE A 223 31.19 -9.92 -10.38
C ILE A 223 30.77 -8.90 -11.44
N HIS A 224 31.00 -9.23 -12.71
CA HIS A 224 30.49 -8.46 -13.83
C HIS A 224 29.12 -8.95 -14.25
N THR A 225 28.24 -8.01 -14.62
CA THR A 225 26.87 -8.32 -15.03
C THR A 225 26.57 -7.58 -16.33
N GLU A 226 26.10 -8.34 -17.33
CA GLU A 226 25.69 -7.82 -18.64
C GLU A 226 24.20 -8.10 -18.85
N LEU A 227 23.46 -7.12 -19.38
CA LEU A 227 22.10 -7.35 -19.85
C LEU A 227 22.15 -7.86 -21.29
N ARG A 228 21.77 -9.12 -21.52
CA ARG A 228 21.66 -9.73 -22.86
C ARG A 228 20.23 -10.19 -23.10
N GLY A 229 19.54 -9.53 -24.04
CA GLY A 229 18.18 -9.91 -24.46
C GLY A 229 17.17 -9.90 -23.31
N GLY A 230 17.25 -8.92 -22.40
CA GLY A 230 16.35 -8.82 -21.24
C GLY A 230 16.68 -9.78 -20.08
N LYS A 231 17.75 -10.59 -20.20
CA LYS A 231 18.26 -11.45 -19.12
C LYS A 231 19.57 -10.89 -18.58
N ILE A 232 19.73 -10.97 -17.26
CA ILE A 232 20.99 -10.62 -16.59
C ILE A 232 21.93 -11.82 -16.71
N VAL A 233 23.11 -11.60 -17.29
CA VAL A 233 24.18 -12.57 -17.41
C VAL A 233 25.31 -12.18 -16.47
N VAL A 234 25.72 -13.11 -15.62
CA VAL A 234 26.81 -12.93 -14.66
C VAL A 234 28.11 -13.49 -15.26
N LYS A 235 29.20 -12.73 -15.20
CA LYS A 235 30.54 -13.16 -15.61
C LYS A 235 31.53 -12.96 -14.45
N PRO A 236 32.42 -13.93 -14.19
CA PRO A 236 33.60 -13.67 -13.37
C PRO A 236 34.43 -12.55 -13.99
N VAL A 237 35.08 -11.74 -13.17
CA VAL A 237 36.15 -10.85 -13.67
C VAL A 237 37.30 -11.75 -14.10
N ASP A 238 37.67 -11.68 -15.39
CA ASP A 238 38.89 -12.32 -15.89
C ASP A 238 40.09 -11.75 -15.09
N GLY A 239 40.87 -12.65 -14.48
CA GLY A 239 42.05 -12.32 -13.70
C GLY A 239 43.22 -11.82 -14.53
#